data_AF-A0A1L5P346-F1
#
_entry.id   AF-A0A1L5P346-F1
#
_cell.length_a   1.000
_cell.length_b   1.000
_cell.length_c   1.000
_cell.angle_alpha   90.00
_cell.angle_beta   90.00
_cell.angle_gamma   90.00
#
_symmetry.space_group_name_H-M   'P 1'
#
loop_
_entity.id
_entity.type
_entity.pdbx_description
1 polymer ?
#
loop_
_entity_poly.entity_id
_entity_poly.type
_entity_poly.pdbx_seq_one_letter_code
_entity_poly.pdbx_strand_id
1 'polypeptide(L)'
;MSEVIVRSICAEFDVEIVPANVFPQPGQTRAVATMCQILAKYGESHFRLVMTTLSETRDNNALIDQTSLWAVSDLIRACPEWVEQRTSEWLEWWDRIPLGPIMATINQLRGFSHQRHALAGAIYYRLTAFAQERLASQDTAGSIKAKVPEIRTRLYARGDKALEIGQKLIAARSQVPHGEWLPWLRDTARISYPAAKRYMRLAREAAGA
;
A
#
# COMPACT_ATOMS: atom_id res chain seq x y z
N MET A 1 16.11 -19.06 -21.62
CA MET A 1 16.38 -17.62 -21.43
C MET A 1 15.27 -16.92 -20.63
N SER A 2 13.99 -17.04 -21.03
CA SER A 2 12.86 -16.41 -20.33
C SER A 2 12.76 -16.77 -18.83
N GLU A 3 12.93 -18.04 -18.47
CA GLU A 3 12.83 -18.46 -17.06
C GLU A 3 13.90 -17.84 -16.15
N VAL A 4 15.14 -17.68 -16.65
CA VAL A 4 16.22 -17.03 -15.88
C VAL A 4 15.86 -15.58 -15.57
N ILE A 5 15.32 -14.86 -16.56
CA ILE A 5 14.87 -13.48 -16.39
C ILE A 5 13.70 -13.42 -15.40
N VAL A 6 12.71 -14.32 -15.53
CA VAL A 6 11.57 -14.39 -14.59
C VAL A 6 12.07 -14.60 -13.16
N ARG A 7 12.97 -15.55 -12.93
CA ARG A 7 13.53 -15.81 -11.59
C ARG A 7 14.29 -14.61 -11.04
N SER A 8 15.08 -13.94 -11.87
CA SER A 8 15.80 -12.72 -11.49
C SER A 8 14.83 -11.60 -11.07
N ILE A 9 13.76 -11.39 -11.83
CA ILE A 9 12.77 -10.35 -11.53
C ILE A 9 11.97 -10.72 -10.29
N CYS A 10 11.55 -11.98 -10.12
CA CYS A 10 10.88 -12.42 -8.90
C CYS A 10 11.74 -12.16 -7.65
N ALA A 11 13.04 -12.42 -7.72
CA ALA A 11 13.96 -12.16 -6.60
C ALA A 11 14.07 -10.65 -6.28
N GLU A 12 14.06 -9.78 -7.29
CA GLU A 12 14.06 -8.31 -7.11
C GLU A 12 12.82 -7.82 -6.36
N PHE A 13 11.67 -8.47 -6.59
CA PHE A 13 10.40 -8.13 -5.95
C PHE A 13 10.09 -9.00 -4.71
N ASP A 14 11.08 -9.62 -4.08
CA ASP A 14 10.91 -10.51 -2.90
C ASP A 14 9.82 -11.60 -3.09
N VAL A 15 9.61 -12.07 -4.33
CA VAL A 15 8.62 -13.10 -4.66
C VAL A 15 9.31 -14.46 -4.67
N GLU A 16 9.00 -15.30 -3.68
CA GLU A 16 9.53 -16.66 -3.59
C GLU A 16 8.83 -17.59 -4.58
N ILE A 17 9.61 -18.31 -5.39
CA ILE A 17 9.07 -19.33 -6.30
C ILE A 17 9.04 -20.67 -5.58
N VAL A 18 7.84 -21.18 -5.32
CA VAL A 18 7.61 -22.47 -4.67
C VAL A 18 7.33 -23.59 -5.69
N PRO A 19 7.60 -24.86 -5.33
CA PRO A 19 7.29 -26.00 -6.18
C PRO A 19 5.79 -26.13 -6.53
N ALA A 20 5.47 -26.74 -7.67
CA ALA A 20 4.10 -26.84 -8.16
C ALA A 20 3.13 -27.58 -7.20
N ASN A 21 3.65 -28.53 -6.42
CA ASN A 21 2.91 -29.31 -5.42
C ASN A 21 2.68 -28.57 -4.10
N VAL A 22 3.27 -27.38 -3.91
CA VAL A 22 3.11 -26.56 -2.71
C VAL A 22 2.05 -25.49 -2.97
N PHE A 23 1.17 -25.26 -1.98
CA PHE A 23 0.23 -24.16 -2.02
C PHE A 23 0.97 -22.85 -1.66
N PRO A 24 0.99 -21.85 -2.55
CA PRO A 24 1.71 -20.61 -2.29
C PRO A 24 1.03 -19.79 -1.18
N GLN A 25 1.85 -19.15 -0.33
CA GLN A 25 1.43 -18.12 0.62
C GLN A 25 1.57 -16.71 0.01
N PRO A 26 1.06 -15.63 0.66
CA PRO A 26 1.37 -14.27 0.26
C PRO A 26 2.89 -14.05 0.12
N GLY A 27 3.32 -13.38 -0.95
CA GLY A 27 4.74 -13.24 -1.30
C GLY A 27 5.35 -14.46 -2.00
N GLN A 28 4.58 -15.54 -2.22
CA GLN A 28 5.03 -16.73 -2.94
C GLN A 28 4.24 -16.93 -4.24
N THR A 29 4.84 -17.64 -5.19
CA THR A 29 4.19 -18.03 -6.45
C THR A 29 4.69 -19.38 -6.96
N ARG A 30 3.83 -20.07 -7.71
CA ARG A 30 4.22 -21.23 -8.54
C ARG A 30 3.96 -21.00 -10.03
N ALA A 31 3.51 -19.80 -10.40
CA ALA A 31 3.01 -19.47 -11.73
C ALA A 31 4.14 -19.09 -12.72
N VAL A 32 5.30 -19.77 -12.63
CA VAL A 32 6.49 -19.46 -13.44
C VAL A 32 6.20 -19.57 -14.93
N ALA A 33 5.46 -20.60 -15.35
CA ALA A 33 5.08 -20.77 -16.76
C ALA A 33 4.27 -19.58 -17.29
N THR A 34 3.35 -19.04 -16.48
CA THR A 34 2.56 -17.86 -16.83
C THR A 34 3.42 -16.61 -16.95
N MET A 35 4.34 -16.40 -16.01
CA MET A 35 5.30 -15.30 -16.05
C MET A 35 6.17 -15.36 -17.31
N CYS A 36 6.67 -16.55 -17.65
CA CYS A 36 7.42 -16.78 -18.89
C CYS A 36 6.59 -16.46 -20.14
N GLN A 37 5.29 -16.80 -20.14
CA GLN A 37 4.39 -16.48 -21.26
C GLN A 37 4.16 -14.97 -21.41
N ILE A 38 3.94 -14.25 -20.30
CA ILE A 38 3.75 -12.80 -20.31
C ILE A 38 5.04 -12.12 -20.81
N LEU A 39 6.19 -12.51 -20.26
CA LEU A 39 7.50 -12.00 -20.67
C LEU A 39 7.77 -12.23 -22.16
N ALA A 40 7.52 -13.45 -22.65
CA ALA A 40 7.72 -13.77 -24.06
C ALA A 40 6.77 -13.00 -25.00
N LYS A 41 5.56 -12.69 -24.54
CA LYS A 41 4.53 -12.06 -25.37
C LYS A 41 4.63 -10.54 -25.43
N TYR A 42 5.00 -9.89 -24.31
CA TYR A 42 4.96 -8.43 -24.18
C TYR A 42 6.30 -7.80 -23.81
N GLY A 43 7.35 -8.60 -23.64
CA GLY A 43 8.69 -8.13 -23.32
C GLY A 43 8.91 -7.84 -21.84
N GLU A 44 10.17 -7.54 -21.50
CA GLU A 44 10.61 -7.39 -20.11
C GLU A 44 10.00 -6.16 -19.42
N SER A 45 9.94 -5.02 -20.10
CA SER A 45 9.39 -3.78 -19.52
C SER A 45 7.94 -3.95 -19.07
N HIS A 46 7.11 -4.60 -19.89
CA HIS A 46 5.73 -4.91 -19.55
C HIS A 46 5.65 -5.89 -18.37
N PHE A 47 6.47 -6.94 -18.39
CA PHE A 47 6.49 -7.92 -17.30
C PHE A 47 6.93 -7.29 -15.97
N ARG A 48 7.92 -6.41 -15.96
CA ARG A 48 8.34 -5.66 -14.78
C ARG A 48 7.21 -4.82 -14.21
N LEU A 49 6.45 -4.12 -15.05
CA LEU A 49 5.30 -3.35 -14.61
C LEU A 49 4.18 -4.21 -14.00
N VAL A 50 3.93 -5.41 -14.54
CA VAL A 50 3.02 -6.39 -13.93
C VAL A 50 3.50 -6.77 -12.53
N MET A 51 4.80 -7.07 -12.39
CA MET A 51 5.40 -7.43 -11.11
C MET A 51 5.37 -6.28 -10.10
N THR A 52 5.70 -5.05 -10.51
CA THR A 52 5.56 -3.84 -9.68
C THR A 52 4.13 -3.67 -9.20
N THR A 53 3.16 -3.75 -10.11
CA THR A 53 1.75 -3.57 -9.75
C THR A 53 1.28 -4.61 -8.73
N LEU A 54 1.69 -5.87 -8.87
CA LEU A 54 1.33 -6.93 -7.92
C LEU A 54 2.11 -6.85 -6.60
N SER A 55 3.38 -6.43 -6.63
CA SER A 55 4.20 -6.31 -5.42
C SER A 55 3.77 -5.17 -4.51
N GLU A 56 3.25 -4.07 -5.06
CA GLU A 56 2.67 -2.99 -4.24
C GLU A 56 1.43 -3.47 -3.48
N THR A 57 0.71 -4.48 -3.99
CA THR A 57 -0.46 -5.05 -3.29
C THR A 57 -0.15 -6.05 -2.18
N ARG A 58 1.11 -6.15 -1.73
CA ARG A 58 1.57 -7.16 -0.74
C ARG A 58 0.74 -7.17 0.54
N ASP A 59 0.27 -6.01 1.01
CA ASP A 59 -0.52 -5.90 2.24
C ASP A 59 -1.95 -6.46 2.11
N ASN A 60 -2.39 -6.78 0.89
CA ASN A 60 -3.74 -7.29 0.62
C ASN A 60 -3.86 -8.82 0.60
N ASN A 61 -2.84 -9.54 1.10
CA ASN A 61 -2.79 -11.01 1.21
C ASN A 61 -3.14 -11.74 -0.11
N ALA A 62 -2.91 -11.11 -1.25
CA ALA A 62 -3.26 -11.67 -2.55
C ALA A 62 -2.19 -12.66 -3.01
N LEU A 63 -2.63 -13.77 -3.60
CA LEU A 63 -1.72 -14.73 -4.22
C LEU A 63 -1.32 -14.25 -5.61
N ILE A 64 -0.03 -14.31 -5.91
CA ILE A 64 0.47 -14.13 -7.28
C ILE A 64 0.27 -15.46 -8.00
N ASP A 65 -0.85 -15.59 -8.70
CA ASP A 65 -1.25 -16.78 -9.44
C ASP A 65 -1.44 -16.47 -10.93
N GLN A 66 -1.76 -17.50 -11.72
CA GLN A 66 -2.01 -17.33 -13.15
C GLN A 66 -3.13 -16.31 -13.43
N THR A 67 -4.16 -16.25 -12.58
CA THR A 67 -5.34 -15.41 -12.79
C THR A 67 -5.00 -13.95 -12.56
N SER A 68 -4.34 -13.63 -11.44
CA SER A 68 -3.95 -12.26 -11.09
C SER A 68 -2.89 -11.72 -12.05
N LEU A 69 -1.88 -12.52 -12.42
CA LEU A 69 -0.87 -12.15 -13.42
C LEU A 69 -1.50 -11.74 -14.75
N TRP A 70 -2.42 -12.54 -15.28
CA TRP A 70 -3.08 -12.22 -16.55
C TRP A 70 -4.05 -11.04 -16.43
N ALA A 71 -4.80 -10.94 -15.34
CA ALA A 71 -5.74 -9.83 -15.15
C ALA A 71 -5.00 -8.48 -15.08
N VAL A 72 -3.91 -8.41 -14.32
CA VAL A 72 -3.06 -7.20 -14.24
C VAL A 72 -2.44 -6.89 -15.61
N SER A 73 -1.91 -7.90 -16.29
CA SER A 73 -1.37 -7.75 -17.64
C SER A 73 -2.41 -7.25 -18.66
N ASP A 74 -3.70 -7.54 -18.46
CA ASP A 74 -4.77 -7.02 -19.31
C ASP A 74 -5.05 -5.56 -19.03
N LEU A 75 -5.16 -5.21 -17.75
CA LEU A 75 -5.49 -3.85 -17.32
C LEU A 75 -4.39 -2.85 -17.66
N ILE A 76 -3.12 -3.24 -17.53
CA ILE A 76 -1.99 -2.41 -17.97
C ILE A 76 -2.13 -2.05 -19.46
N ARG A 77 -2.51 -3.02 -20.30
CA ARG A 77 -2.66 -2.81 -21.75
C ARG A 77 -3.96 -2.09 -22.12
N ALA A 78 -4.99 -2.23 -21.29
CA ALA A 78 -6.27 -1.56 -21.50
C ALA A 78 -6.26 -0.10 -21.02
N CYS A 79 -5.35 0.24 -20.10
CA CYS A 79 -5.28 1.57 -19.48
C CYS A 79 -3.87 2.21 -19.63
N PRO A 80 -3.30 2.32 -20.86
CA PRO A 80 -1.95 2.82 -21.04
C PRO A 80 -1.79 4.26 -20.51
N GLU A 81 -2.80 5.11 -20.67
CA GLU A 81 -2.73 6.48 -20.15
C GLU A 81 -2.61 6.55 -18.62
N TRP A 82 -3.31 5.68 -17.88
CA TRP A 82 -3.17 5.65 -16.43
C TRP A 82 -1.80 5.14 -16.00
N VAL A 83 -1.29 4.14 -16.71
CA VAL A 83 0.02 3.54 -16.44
C VAL A 83 1.15 4.53 -16.74
N GLU A 84 1.11 5.22 -17.88
CA GLU A 84 2.21 6.05 -18.37
C GLU A 84 2.17 7.47 -17.81
N GLN A 85 0.99 8.08 -17.71
CA GLN A 85 0.86 9.49 -17.31
C GLN A 85 0.50 9.65 -15.83
N ARG A 86 -0.01 8.58 -15.19
CA ARG A 86 -0.53 8.60 -13.81
C ARG A 86 0.03 7.45 -12.97
N THR A 87 1.27 7.05 -13.21
CA THR A 87 1.89 5.86 -12.59
C THR A 87 1.79 5.86 -11.06
N SER A 88 2.05 7.00 -10.40
CA SER A 88 1.92 7.09 -8.94
C SER A 88 0.49 6.84 -8.47
N GLU A 89 -0.51 7.43 -9.16
CA GLU A 89 -1.92 7.21 -8.84
C GLU A 89 -2.35 5.78 -9.11
N TRP A 90 -1.86 5.19 -10.20
CA TRP A 90 -2.07 3.78 -10.51
C TRP A 90 -1.63 2.90 -9.33
N LEU A 91 -0.39 3.06 -8.85
CA LEU A 91 0.11 2.27 -7.72
C LEU A 91 -0.68 2.53 -6.43
N GLU A 92 -1.03 3.79 -6.12
CA GLU A 92 -1.89 4.14 -4.98
C GLU A 92 -3.29 3.49 -5.07
N TRP A 93 -3.87 3.43 -6.26
CA TRP A 93 -5.16 2.77 -6.48
C TRP A 93 -5.06 1.26 -6.26
N TRP A 94 -3.99 0.65 -6.75
CA TRP A 94 -3.74 -0.78 -6.56
C TRP A 94 -3.51 -1.15 -5.10
N ASP A 95 -2.81 -0.33 -4.32
CA ASP A 95 -2.66 -0.51 -2.87
C ASP A 95 -4.03 -0.54 -2.15
N ARG A 96 -4.98 0.29 -2.60
CA ARG A 96 -6.36 0.32 -2.07
C ARG A 96 -7.24 -0.85 -2.52
N ILE A 97 -6.82 -1.67 -3.47
CA ILE A 97 -7.64 -2.78 -3.98
C ILE A 97 -7.51 -3.97 -3.03
N PRO A 98 -8.60 -4.45 -2.40
CA PRO A 98 -8.58 -5.67 -1.59
C PRO A 98 -8.52 -6.90 -2.50
N LEU A 99 -7.36 -7.13 -3.11
CA LEU A 99 -7.19 -8.10 -4.19
C LEU A 99 -7.45 -9.53 -3.70
N GLY A 100 -6.95 -9.93 -2.53
CA GLY A 100 -7.21 -11.25 -1.94
C GLY A 100 -8.71 -11.54 -1.77
N PRO A 101 -9.48 -10.67 -1.08
CA PRO A 101 -10.94 -10.81 -0.99
C PRO A 101 -11.68 -10.84 -2.34
N ILE A 102 -11.27 -10.03 -3.32
CA ILE A 102 -11.84 -10.07 -4.67
C ILE A 102 -11.56 -11.43 -5.31
N MET A 103 -10.32 -11.91 -5.28
CA MET A 103 -9.95 -13.22 -5.82
C MET A 103 -10.75 -14.35 -5.16
N ALA A 104 -10.90 -14.33 -3.83
CA ALA A 104 -11.70 -15.31 -3.09
C ALA A 104 -13.18 -15.30 -3.53
N THR A 105 -13.74 -14.12 -3.78
CA THR A 105 -15.11 -13.95 -4.26
C THR A 105 -15.27 -14.45 -5.70
N ILE A 106 -14.36 -14.07 -6.60
CA ILE A 106 -14.38 -14.49 -8.01
C ILE A 106 -14.21 -16.01 -8.15
N ASN A 107 -13.45 -16.65 -7.26
CA ASN A 107 -13.28 -18.11 -7.26
C ASN A 107 -14.60 -18.87 -7.05
N GLN A 108 -15.62 -18.25 -6.44
CA GLN A 108 -16.97 -18.82 -6.31
C GLN A 108 -17.70 -18.94 -7.65
N LEU A 109 -17.29 -18.16 -8.67
CA LEU A 109 -17.84 -18.22 -10.02
C LEU A 109 -17.13 -19.25 -10.92
N ARG A 110 -16.22 -20.06 -10.37
CA ARG A 110 -15.50 -21.08 -11.13
C ARG A 110 -16.49 -22.07 -11.76
N GLY A 111 -16.34 -22.30 -13.06
CA GLY A 111 -17.26 -23.12 -13.85
C GLY A 111 -18.40 -22.35 -14.51
N PHE A 112 -18.67 -21.11 -14.07
CA PHE A 112 -19.70 -20.24 -14.66
C PHE A 112 -19.11 -19.06 -15.43
N SER A 113 -17.97 -18.52 -14.99
CA SER A 113 -17.30 -17.41 -15.65
C SER A 113 -15.79 -17.62 -15.77
N HIS A 114 -15.20 -17.00 -16.80
CA HIS A 114 -13.76 -17.03 -17.01
C HIS A 114 -13.05 -16.18 -15.95
N GLN A 115 -12.30 -16.83 -15.06
CA GLN A 115 -11.74 -16.24 -13.84
C GLN A 115 -10.90 -14.99 -14.09
N ARG A 116 -10.03 -15.03 -15.11
CA ARG A 116 -9.21 -13.88 -15.52
C ARG A 116 -10.06 -12.66 -15.88
N HIS A 117 -11.13 -12.86 -16.67
CA HIS A 117 -11.97 -11.75 -17.14
C HIS A 117 -12.84 -11.20 -16.02
N ALA A 118 -13.36 -12.08 -15.17
CA ALA A 118 -14.14 -11.68 -13.99
C ALA A 118 -13.28 -10.88 -13.01
N LEU A 119 -12.03 -11.33 -12.75
CA LEU A 119 -11.07 -10.60 -11.91
C LEU A 119 -10.69 -9.25 -12.53
N ALA A 120 -10.34 -9.22 -13.82
CA ALA A 120 -10.00 -7.99 -14.52
C ALA A 120 -11.15 -6.97 -14.48
N GLY A 121 -12.40 -7.42 -14.74
CA GLY A 121 -13.58 -6.56 -14.69
C GLY A 121 -13.85 -6.00 -13.29
N ALA A 122 -13.76 -6.83 -12.25
CA ALA A 122 -13.95 -6.40 -10.86
C ALA A 122 -12.90 -5.35 -10.43
N ILE A 123 -11.64 -5.57 -10.79
CA ILE A 123 -10.56 -4.62 -10.52
C ILE A 123 -10.77 -3.33 -11.32
N TYR A 124 -11.07 -3.42 -12.61
CA TYR A 124 -11.31 -2.24 -13.46
C TYR A 124 -12.42 -1.35 -12.90
N TYR A 125 -13.53 -1.95 -12.47
CA TYR A 125 -14.63 -1.22 -11.84
C TYR A 125 -14.14 -0.42 -10.61
N ARG A 126 -13.29 -1.01 -9.77
CA ARG A 126 -12.68 -0.32 -8.62
C ARG A 126 -11.73 0.81 -9.04
N LEU A 127 -10.86 0.56 -10.02
CA LEU A 127 -9.94 1.57 -10.56
C LEU A 127 -10.71 2.78 -11.11
N THR A 128 -11.80 2.55 -11.85
CA THR A 128 -12.64 3.65 -12.37
C THR A 128 -13.26 4.49 -11.26
N ALA A 129 -13.73 3.87 -10.18
CA ALA A 129 -14.26 4.58 -9.03
C ALA A 129 -13.20 5.48 -8.38
N PHE A 130 -11.98 4.96 -8.18
CA PHE A 130 -10.88 5.75 -7.61
C PHE A 130 -10.40 6.89 -8.52
N ALA A 131 -10.36 6.65 -9.83
CA ALA A 131 -10.04 7.69 -10.80
C ALA A 131 -11.08 8.84 -10.78
N GLN A 132 -12.36 8.51 -10.58
CA GLN A 132 -13.47 9.47 -10.50
C GLN A 132 -13.54 10.22 -9.16
N GLU A 133 -13.26 9.55 -8.03
CA GLU A 133 -13.08 10.21 -6.72
C GLU A 133 -12.09 11.38 -6.85
N ARG A 134 -11.03 11.16 -7.63
CA ARG A 134 -10.03 12.20 -7.87
C ARG A 134 -10.51 13.29 -8.81
N LEU A 135 -11.22 12.99 -9.90
CA LEU A 135 -11.85 14.04 -10.75
C LEU A 135 -12.81 14.93 -9.95
N ALA A 136 -13.59 14.36 -9.04
CA ALA A 136 -14.46 15.11 -8.14
C ALA A 136 -13.67 15.99 -7.16
N SER A 137 -12.42 15.61 -6.87
CA SER A 137 -11.46 16.34 -6.01
C SER A 137 -10.34 17.05 -6.80
N GLN A 138 -10.42 17.16 -8.13
CA GLN A 138 -9.46 17.90 -8.93
C GLN A 138 -9.94 19.33 -9.03
N ASP A 139 -9.28 20.12 -8.20
CA ASP A 139 -9.59 21.47 -7.79
C ASP A 139 -9.41 22.50 -8.91
N THR A 140 -10.47 23.24 -9.25
CA THR A 140 -10.32 24.67 -9.49
C THR A 140 -9.81 25.34 -8.20
N ALA A 141 -9.29 26.56 -8.26
CA ALA A 141 -8.75 27.30 -7.10
C ALA A 141 -9.67 27.34 -5.86
N GLY A 142 -10.97 27.07 -6.00
CA GLY A 142 -11.91 26.88 -4.91
C GLY A 142 -11.66 25.66 -4.03
N SER A 143 -11.16 24.53 -4.56
CA SER A 143 -11.06 23.30 -3.78
C SER A 143 -9.71 23.09 -3.07
N ILE A 144 -8.67 23.82 -3.48
CA ILE A 144 -7.49 24.06 -2.64
C ILE A 144 -7.92 24.80 -1.35
N LYS A 145 -8.78 25.83 -1.46
CA LYS A 145 -9.34 26.53 -0.28
C LYS A 145 -10.26 25.63 0.57
N ALA A 146 -10.95 24.67 -0.02
CA ALA A 146 -11.83 23.74 0.70
C ALA A 146 -11.08 22.61 1.44
N LYS A 147 -9.91 22.19 0.94
CA LYS A 147 -9.06 21.17 1.59
C LYS A 147 -8.12 21.73 2.66
N VAL A 148 -7.83 23.03 2.64
CA VAL A 148 -7.06 23.70 3.69
C VAL A 148 -7.66 23.45 5.08
N PRO A 149 -8.98 23.57 5.30
CA PRO A 149 -9.63 23.16 6.55
C PRO A 149 -9.34 21.71 6.97
N GLU A 150 -9.43 20.72 6.08
CA GLU A 150 -9.22 19.30 6.44
C GLU A 150 -7.76 18.96 6.71
N ILE A 151 -6.83 19.48 5.90
CA ILE A 151 -5.39 19.37 6.14
C ILE A 151 -5.07 20.01 7.49
N ARG A 152 -5.63 21.20 7.74
CA ARG A 152 -5.48 21.92 8.98
C ARG A 152 -6.10 21.15 10.16
N THR A 153 -7.27 20.53 10.00
CA THR A 153 -7.90 19.67 11.01
C THR A 153 -7.06 18.43 11.30
N ARG A 154 -6.47 17.78 10.29
CA ARG A 154 -5.55 16.65 10.48
C ARG A 154 -4.24 17.07 11.15
N LEU A 155 -3.71 18.23 10.79
CA LEU A 155 -2.52 18.80 11.42
C LEU A 155 -2.80 19.23 12.87
N TYR A 156 -3.98 19.80 13.15
CA TYR A 156 -4.42 20.11 14.51
C TYR A 156 -4.69 18.84 15.31
N ALA A 157 -5.36 17.83 14.77
CA ALA A 157 -5.55 16.54 15.46
C ALA A 157 -4.21 15.85 15.77
N ARG A 158 -3.21 15.99 14.89
CA ARG A 158 -1.85 15.49 15.12
C ARG A 158 -1.08 16.37 16.13
N GLY A 159 -1.34 17.67 16.13
CA GLY A 159 -0.82 18.65 17.10
C GLY A 159 -1.39 18.44 18.50
N ASP A 160 -2.71 18.31 18.63
CA ASP A 160 -3.44 18.02 19.87
C ASP A 160 -2.95 16.72 20.49
N LYS A 161 -2.78 15.67 19.68
CA LYS A 161 -2.22 14.41 20.18
C LYS A 161 -0.78 14.57 20.64
N ALA A 162 0.02 15.38 19.97
CA ALA A 162 1.40 15.69 20.38
C ALA A 162 1.45 16.53 21.67
N LEU A 163 0.50 17.46 21.85
CA LEU A 163 0.34 18.26 23.07
C LEU A 163 -0.13 17.39 24.24
N GLU A 164 -1.13 16.53 24.02
CA GLU A 164 -1.66 15.59 25.00
C GLU A 164 -0.57 14.62 25.48
N ILE A 165 0.20 14.04 24.54
CA ILE A 165 1.37 13.21 24.86
C ILE A 165 2.39 14.03 25.65
N GLY A 166 2.67 15.27 25.24
CA GLY A 166 3.60 16.16 25.95
C GLY A 166 3.16 16.46 27.39
N GLN A 167 1.87 16.75 27.61
CA GLN A 167 1.30 17.01 28.93
C GLN A 167 1.37 15.76 29.83
N LYS A 168 1.00 14.60 29.29
CA LYS A 168 1.12 13.31 29.99
C LYS A 168 2.57 13.00 30.38
N LEU A 169 3.53 13.32 29.52
CA LEU A 169 4.96 13.15 29.82
C LEU A 169 5.48 14.15 30.86
N ILE A 170 4.97 15.39 30.88
CA ILE A 170 5.30 16.37 31.93
C ILE A 170 4.75 15.91 33.28
N ALA A 171 3.50 15.43 33.32
CA ALA A 171 2.87 14.91 34.53
C ALA A 171 3.54 13.62 35.03
N ALA A 172 3.92 12.71 34.14
CA ALA A 172 4.66 11.51 34.52
C ALA A 172 6.06 11.85 35.06
N ARG A 173 6.75 12.85 34.46
CA ARG A 173 8.09 13.24 34.89
C ARG A 173 8.15 13.75 36.34
N SER A 174 7.08 14.33 36.89
CA SER A 174 7.06 14.77 38.29
C SER A 174 6.86 13.63 39.29
N GLN A 175 6.42 12.46 38.82
CA GLN A 175 6.18 11.27 39.63
C GLN A 175 7.33 10.26 39.56
N VAL A 176 8.18 10.35 38.55
CA VAL A 176 9.34 9.47 38.37
C VAL A 176 10.51 9.94 39.25
N PRO A 177 11.11 9.04 40.06
CA PRO A 177 12.28 9.37 40.88
C PRO A 177 13.46 9.91 40.07
N HIS A 178 14.29 10.73 40.72
CA HIS A 178 15.46 11.33 40.09
C HIS A 178 16.43 10.24 39.61
N GLY A 179 16.82 10.26 38.33
CA GLY A 179 17.68 9.26 37.69
C GLY A 179 16.94 8.19 36.86
N GLU A 180 15.66 7.91 37.14
CA GLU A 180 14.89 6.82 36.52
C GLU A 180 14.11 7.22 35.25
N TRP A 181 14.20 8.49 34.85
CA TRP A 181 13.41 9.02 33.72
C TRP A 181 13.78 8.40 32.36
N LEU A 182 15.07 8.21 32.08
CA LEU A 182 15.53 7.65 30.80
C LEU A 182 15.19 6.16 30.66
N PRO A 183 15.40 5.30 31.69
CA PRO A 183 14.89 3.94 31.70
C PRO A 183 13.37 3.87 31.53
N TRP A 184 12.61 4.68 32.28
CA TRP A 184 11.15 4.70 32.22
C TRP A 184 10.61 5.05 30.82
N LEU A 185 11.22 6.03 30.14
CA LEU A 185 10.84 6.39 28.77
C LEU A 185 11.06 5.25 27.76
N ARG A 186 12.15 4.50 27.92
CA ARG A 186 12.52 3.39 27.04
C ARG A 186 11.61 2.19 27.27
N ASP A 187 11.44 1.81 28.53
CA ASP A 187 10.88 0.49 28.89
C ASP A 187 9.36 0.54 29.10
N THR A 188 8.85 1.66 29.64
CA THR A 188 7.41 1.83 29.93
C THR A 188 6.71 2.62 28.83
N ALA A 189 7.15 3.85 28.56
CA ALA A 189 6.49 4.72 27.58
C ALA A 189 6.83 4.37 26.12
N ARG A 190 7.90 3.58 25.90
CA ARG A 190 8.42 3.16 24.59
C ARG A 190 8.60 4.31 23.59
N ILE A 191 9.05 5.46 24.08
CA ILE A 191 9.35 6.62 23.25
C ILE A 191 10.82 7.04 23.41
N SER A 192 11.41 7.53 22.33
CA SER A 192 12.78 8.01 22.37
C SER A 192 12.87 9.31 23.18
N TYR A 193 13.99 9.50 23.88
CA TYR A 193 14.24 10.74 24.62
C TYR A 193 14.14 12.02 23.76
N PRO A 194 14.65 12.06 22.51
CA PRO A 194 14.45 13.20 21.62
C PRO A 194 12.97 13.48 21.30
N ALA A 195 12.16 12.44 21.10
CA ALA A 195 10.72 12.59 20.85
C ALA A 195 9.99 13.10 22.10
N ALA A 196 10.28 12.53 23.26
CA ALA A 196 9.74 12.99 24.55
C ALA A 196 10.08 14.47 24.79
N LYS A 197 11.35 14.86 24.60
CA LYS A 197 11.82 16.24 24.75
C LYS A 197 11.08 17.20 23.80
N ARG A 198 10.85 16.79 22.55
CA ARG A 198 10.09 17.58 21.56
C ARG A 198 8.63 17.77 21.99
N TYR A 199 7.92 16.70 22.38
CA TYR A 199 6.51 16.79 22.80
C TYR A 199 6.33 17.62 24.08
N MET A 200 7.20 17.41 25.07
CA MET A 200 7.18 18.21 26.29
C MET A 200 7.49 19.69 26.04
N ARG A 201 8.36 20.00 25.08
CA ARG A 201 8.63 21.40 24.68
C ARG A 201 7.38 22.02 24.06
N LEU A 202 6.75 21.35 23.10
CA LEU A 202 5.51 21.81 22.46
C LEU A 202 4.39 22.03 23.49
N ALA A 203 4.22 21.13 24.45
CA ALA A 203 3.24 21.27 25.52
C ALA A 203 3.52 22.45 26.47
N ARG A 204 4.80 22.77 26.72
CA ARG A 204 5.20 23.94 27.52
C ARG A 204 5.00 25.25 26.77
N GLU A 205 5.37 25.28 25.49
CA GLU A 205 5.17 26.44 24.60
C GLU A 205 3.68 26.77 24.49
N ALA A 206 2.81 25.76 24.40
CA ALA A 206 1.37 25.95 24.36
C ALA A 206 0.73 26.33 25.71
N ALA A 207 1.36 26.01 26.84
CA ALA A 207 0.87 26.38 28.18
C ALA A 207 1.34 27.77 28.64
N GLY A 208 2.33 28.35 27.95
CA GLY A 208 2.87 29.68 28.21
C GLY A 208 2.43 30.76 27.22
N ALA A 209 1.54 30.42 26.28
CA ALA A 209 0.86 31.31 25.35
C ALA A 209 -0.58 31.57 25.83
#